data_AF-A0A836LB59-F1
#
_entry.id   AF-A0A836LB59-F1
#
_cell.length_a   1.000
_cell.length_b   1.000
_cell.length_c   1.000
_cell.angle_alpha   90.00
_cell.angle_beta   90.00
_cell.angle_gamma   90.00
#
_symmetry.space_group_name_H-M   'P 1'
#
loop_
_entity.id
_entity.type
_entity.pdbx_description
1 polymer ?
#
loop_
_entity_poly.entity_id
_entity_poly.type
_entity_poly.pdbx_seq_one_letter_code
_entity_poly.pdbx_strand_id
1 'polypeptide(L)'
;MAAAASGASQKSNANVQATDILTHVTFASCNRQSADQSFWMKSIASTIAAQREKGGAGNSSKPHTDLLLWLGNAVYADVDEAGVAISSARHIDSIKQEYKLLIDNLHYREFVKHVVGAGGRVSGIWDDRDLAWRGADGSYAQSEAIRHLYLTHIWNGYPLSAMDVVGDSTPGALYSFNGIPAPAGTPLAAHFVHSVCTITLDVRTQRTAPPNLVDALLHTTLAEAPDVRARVMEADLLGRRQWAWLERTLATYLTPTASSPGDAAGRAHCAVTLIASPWQILLNDNKPFEGWDLYPASRSRLLLLLKKYDVERFVFLSGHAELGEVGVMRRASKTDLHKEGPTVSLADNASLGLVTPPAEKLLPPRRSSLVEVTSSGLTHTLRDAPLVGRLARWFITPRVAEDTEDDGLAKRRILLTRTTTMERQFGTLQIIGDREATKTHAGAATAPREEVLTRTRVLITLHSVQRAGAPLVTIERTLKNLPSYAVDPDEGEEKEEGALMTTDIYDAAHLPTLRVYLSPGDYPWLKQRVLELQCVEVPCVKGKHFMLLKVIANLAIAFVFAMVFISALYCFQLKYPNVFAEEHVKLKQD
;
A
#
# COMPACT_ATOMS: atom_id res chain seq x y z
N MET A 1 -49.66 -10.10 -44.88
CA MET A 1 -49.34 -10.97 -43.73
C MET A 1 -47.97 -10.60 -43.22
N ALA A 2 -47.90 -9.74 -42.21
CA ALA A 2 -46.66 -9.33 -41.56
C ALA A 2 -46.85 -9.58 -40.05
N ALA A 3 -46.09 -10.52 -39.50
CA ALA A 3 -46.08 -10.83 -38.08
C ALA A 3 -44.96 -10.02 -37.41
N ALA A 4 -45.34 -8.97 -36.70
CA ALA A 4 -44.45 -8.21 -35.83
C ALA A 4 -44.41 -8.90 -34.46
N ALA A 5 -43.25 -9.46 -34.10
CA ALA A 5 -42.99 -10.02 -32.79
C ALA A 5 -42.65 -8.90 -31.79
N SER A 6 -43.55 -8.63 -30.85
CA SER A 6 -43.34 -7.75 -29.71
C SER A 6 -42.55 -8.47 -28.62
N GLY A 7 -41.23 -8.31 -28.63
CA GLY A 7 -40.35 -8.73 -27.53
C GLY A 7 -40.49 -7.80 -26.33
N ALA A 8 -41.43 -8.09 -25.43
CA ALA A 8 -41.51 -7.43 -24.14
C ALA A 8 -40.33 -7.87 -23.26
N SER A 9 -39.38 -6.96 -23.04
CA SER A 9 -38.28 -7.11 -22.08
C SER A 9 -38.87 -7.22 -20.67
N GLN A 10 -38.93 -8.45 -20.14
CA GLN A 10 -39.20 -8.71 -18.73
C GLN A 10 -38.05 -8.11 -17.91
N LYS A 11 -38.25 -6.90 -17.39
CA LYS A 11 -37.46 -6.39 -16.26
C LYS A 11 -37.71 -7.33 -15.10
N SER A 12 -36.78 -8.25 -14.84
CA SER A 12 -36.78 -9.02 -13.61
C SER A 12 -36.77 -8.01 -12.46
N ASN A 13 -37.86 -7.96 -11.68
CA ASN A 13 -37.88 -7.31 -10.38
C ASN A 13 -36.90 -8.08 -9.50
N ALA A 14 -35.61 -7.74 -9.61
CA ALA A 14 -34.59 -8.22 -8.71
C ALA A 14 -35.01 -7.74 -7.34
N ASN A 15 -35.55 -8.67 -6.56
CA ASN A 15 -35.99 -8.44 -5.20
C ASN A 15 -34.78 -7.87 -4.46
N VAL A 16 -34.80 -6.58 -4.15
CA VAL A 16 -33.68 -5.90 -3.48
C VAL A 16 -33.63 -6.47 -2.07
N GLN A 17 -32.83 -7.52 -1.88
CA GLN A 17 -32.62 -8.13 -0.59
C GLN A 17 -32.17 -7.05 0.38
N ALA A 18 -32.87 -6.93 1.50
CA ALA A 18 -32.49 -5.99 2.53
C ALA A 18 -31.12 -6.42 3.08
N THR A 19 -30.12 -5.55 2.93
CA THR A 19 -28.77 -5.77 3.43
C THR A 19 -28.53 -4.94 4.68
N ASP A 20 -27.78 -5.45 5.65
CA ASP A 20 -27.34 -4.70 6.83
C ASP A 20 -25.80 -4.60 6.85
N ILE A 21 -25.26 -3.40 7.08
CA ILE A 21 -23.81 -3.21 7.29
C ILE A 21 -23.46 -3.64 8.71
N LEU A 22 -22.76 -4.77 8.84
CA LEU A 22 -22.36 -5.37 10.11
C LEU A 22 -21.11 -4.70 10.69
N THR A 23 -20.18 -4.29 9.84
CA THR A 23 -18.93 -3.65 10.25
C THR A 23 -18.46 -2.69 9.18
N HIS A 24 -17.96 -1.53 9.60
CA HIS A 24 -17.44 -0.49 8.72
C HIS A 24 -16.04 -0.08 9.18
N VAL A 25 -15.07 -0.12 8.28
CA VAL A 25 -13.71 0.36 8.50
C VAL A 25 -13.40 1.46 7.50
N THR A 26 -12.78 2.53 7.97
CA THR A 26 -12.24 3.62 7.15
C THR A 26 -10.72 3.55 7.21
N PHE A 27 -10.03 3.67 6.08
CA PHE A 27 -8.57 3.72 6.06
C PHE A 27 -8.06 4.87 5.20
N ALA A 28 -6.93 5.45 5.60
CA ALA A 28 -6.36 6.61 4.91
C ALA A 28 -4.86 6.77 5.18
N SER A 29 -4.19 7.55 4.33
CA SER A 29 -2.79 7.91 4.45
C SER A 29 -2.53 9.34 3.94
N CYS A 30 -1.32 9.83 4.20
CA CYS A 30 -0.77 11.07 3.66
C CYS A 30 -1.64 12.33 3.90
N ASN A 31 -1.81 12.71 5.17
CA ASN A 31 -2.54 13.89 5.60
C ASN A 31 -1.62 15.05 5.99
N ARG A 32 -1.58 16.10 5.17
CA ARG A 32 -0.84 17.33 5.42
C ARG A 32 -1.70 18.34 6.17
N GLN A 33 -1.29 18.70 7.38
CA GLN A 33 -2.06 19.49 8.34
C GLN A 33 -2.39 20.90 7.83
N SER A 34 -1.52 21.47 6.99
CA SER A 34 -1.72 22.81 6.40
C SER A 34 -2.73 22.85 5.24
N ALA A 35 -3.15 21.69 4.72
CA ALA A 35 -4.17 21.61 3.67
C ALA A 35 -5.59 21.72 4.26
N ASP A 36 -6.59 21.98 3.42
CA ASP A 36 -8.00 21.96 3.86
C ASP A 36 -8.36 20.60 4.48
N GLN A 37 -8.73 20.61 5.75
CA GLN A 37 -9.14 19.42 6.51
C GLN A 37 -10.66 19.18 6.48
N SER A 38 -11.43 19.99 5.75
CA SER A 38 -12.89 19.86 5.70
C SER A 38 -13.38 18.55 5.07
N PHE A 39 -12.51 17.83 4.36
CA PHE A 39 -12.80 16.52 3.78
C PHE A 39 -13.22 15.47 4.81
N TRP A 40 -12.78 15.56 6.08
CA TRP A 40 -13.19 14.62 7.13
C TRP A 40 -14.71 14.58 7.26
N MET A 41 -15.34 15.75 7.27
CA MET A 41 -16.79 15.86 7.42
C MET A 41 -17.51 15.92 6.07
N LYS A 42 -17.00 16.68 5.10
CA LYS A 42 -17.68 16.91 3.82
C LYS A 42 -17.61 15.73 2.86
N SER A 43 -16.54 14.93 2.92
CA SER A 43 -16.33 13.81 2.01
C SER A 43 -16.41 12.47 2.74
N ILE A 44 -15.65 12.27 3.82
CA ILE A 44 -15.57 10.96 4.49
C ILE A 44 -16.85 10.68 5.30
N ALA A 45 -17.22 11.56 6.23
CA ALA A 45 -18.42 11.36 7.05
C ALA A 45 -19.71 11.27 6.21
N SER A 46 -19.85 12.14 5.20
CA SER A 46 -21.02 12.13 4.29
C SER A 46 -21.12 10.83 3.48
N THR A 47 -19.99 10.28 3.03
CA THR A 47 -19.95 8.98 2.34
C THR A 47 -20.41 7.86 3.26
N ILE A 48 -19.89 7.83 4.49
CA ILE A 48 -20.26 6.80 5.47
C ILE A 48 -21.76 6.89 5.80
N ALA A 49 -22.30 8.11 5.95
CA ALA A 49 -23.73 8.32 6.16
C ALA A 49 -24.55 7.77 4.99
N ALA A 50 -24.18 8.12 3.75
CA ALA A 50 -24.86 7.66 2.55
C ALA A 50 -24.78 6.13 2.37
N GLN A 51 -23.65 5.52 2.73
CA GLN A 51 -23.48 4.08 2.72
C GLN A 51 -24.39 3.38 3.74
N ARG A 52 -24.50 3.93 4.96
CA ARG A 52 -25.41 3.40 6.01
C ARG A 52 -26.88 3.55 5.65
N GLU A 53 -27.25 4.67 5.04
CA GLU A 53 -28.61 4.89 4.54
C GLU A 53 -28.98 3.84 3.48
N LYS A 54 -28.08 3.58 2.51
CA LYS A 54 -28.26 2.51 1.51
C LYS A 54 -28.29 1.12 2.12
N GLY A 55 -27.50 0.88 3.17
CA GLY A 55 -27.44 -0.37 3.92
C GLY A 55 -28.60 -0.58 4.89
N GLY A 56 -29.73 0.11 4.72
CA GLY A 56 -30.98 -0.19 5.43
C GLY A 56 -30.94 0.03 6.95
N ALA A 57 -29.98 0.81 7.45
CA ALA A 57 -29.71 1.03 8.88
C ALA A 57 -30.80 1.85 9.63
N GLY A 58 -32.09 1.58 9.37
CA GLY A 58 -33.23 2.21 10.03
C GLY A 58 -33.16 3.74 10.05
N ASN A 59 -33.88 4.38 10.99
CA ASN A 59 -33.86 5.83 11.14
C ASN A 59 -32.53 6.39 11.72
N SER A 60 -31.50 5.56 11.88
CA SER A 60 -30.19 6.00 12.36
C SER A 60 -29.27 6.29 11.19
N SER A 61 -29.54 7.39 10.48
CA SER A 61 -28.70 7.93 9.39
C SER A 61 -27.34 8.48 9.88
N LYS A 62 -27.01 8.32 11.16
CA LYS A 62 -25.76 8.83 11.72
C LYS A 62 -24.58 8.06 11.12
N PRO A 63 -23.61 8.76 10.51
CA PRO A 63 -22.40 8.11 10.02
C PRO A 63 -21.67 7.45 11.19
N HIS A 64 -21.23 6.21 11.01
CA HIS A 64 -20.34 5.58 11.98
C HIS A 64 -19.39 4.58 11.33
N THR A 65 -18.14 4.61 11.79
CA THR A 65 -17.08 3.69 11.41
C THR A 65 -16.52 3.04 12.67
N ASP A 66 -16.40 1.72 12.66
CA ASP A 66 -15.91 0.93 13.80
C ASP A 66 -14.39 1.09 13.97
N LEU A 67 -13.68 1.43 12.88
CA LEU A 67 -12.25 1.66 12.90
C LEU A 67 -11.86 2.73 11.87
N LEU A 68 -11.11 3.75 12.31
CA LEU A 68 -10.26 4.57 11.46
C LEU A 68 -8.83 4.04 11.52
N LEU A 69 -8.31 3.55 10.40
CA LEU A 69 -6.98 2.97 10.25
C LEU A 69 -6.05 3.88 9.44
N TRP A 70 -5.03 4.44 10.08
CA TRP A 70 -3.96 5.16 9.40
C TRP A 70 -2.93 4.19 8.80
N LEU A 71 -2.65 4.36 7.51
CA LEU A 71 -1.67 3.57 6.73
C LEU A 71 -0.37 4.35 6.50
N GLY A 72 0.08 5.09 7.51
CA GLY A 72 1.25 5.97 7.42
C GLY A 72 0.95 7.41 7.02
N ASN A 73 1.88 8.29 7.38
CA ASN A 73 1.87 9.72 7.09
C ASN A 73 0.58 10.39 7.58
N ALA A 74 0.21 10.09 8.84
CA ALA A 74 -0.89 10.75 9.52
C ALA A 74 -0.57 12.23 9.75
N VAL A 75 0.71 12.55 9.96
CA VAL A 75 1.25 13.91 9.99
C VAL A 75 2.41 14.10 9.01
N TYR A 76 2.57 15.33 8.53
CA TYR A 76 3.66 15.74 7.65
C TYR A 76 4.70 16.54 8.43
N ALA A 77 5.52 15.82 9.18
CA ALA A 77 6.54 16.45 10.01
C ALA A 77 7.83 16.75 9.24
N ASP A 78 8.01 16.33 7.99
CA ASP A 78 9.21 16.62 7.18
C ASP A 78 9.01 17.73 6.15
N VAL A 79 7.88 18.46 6.16
CA VAL A 79 7.64 19.58 5.25
C VAL A 79 7.49 20.89 6.00
N ASP A 80 7.87 21.99 5.35
CA ASP A 80 7.59 23.33 5.86
C ASP A 80 6.15 23.78 5.54
N GLU A 81 5.81 25.00 5.96
CA GLU A 81 4.49 25.60 5.70
C GLU A 81 4.18 25.70 4.19
N ALA A 82 5.22 25.93 3.36
CA ALA A 82 5.09 25.96 1.90
C ALA A 82 4.92 24.56 1.29
N GLY A 83 5.33 23.50 2.00
CA GLY A 83 5.22 22.11 1.57
C GLY A 83 6.47 21.57 0.94
N VAL A 84 7.58 22.26 1.15
CA VAL A 84 8.88 21.85 0.70
C VAL A 84 9.43 20.85 1.70
N ALA A 85 9.89 19.72 1.20
CA ALA A 85 10.54 18.71 2.03
C ALA A 85 11.82 19.29 2.65
N ILE A 86 11.95 19.14 3.96
CA ILE A 86 13.09 19.60 4.75
C ILE A 86 14.14 18.49 4.68
N SER A 87 15.36 18.84 4.32
CA SER A 87 16.47 17.90 4.13
C SER A 87 17.14 17.44 5.43
N SER A 88 16.69 17.94 6.57
CA SER A 88 17.22 17.64 7.90
C SER A 88 16.10 17.20 8.84
N ALA A 89 16.40 16.24 9.73
CA ALA A 89 15.50 15.87 10.80
C ALA A 89 15.07 17.10 11.62
N ARG A 90 13.76 17.31 11.79
CA ARG A 90 13.25 18.39 12.63
C ARG A 90 13.47 18.09 14.11
N HIS A 91 13.43 19.16 14.91
CA HIS A 91 13.38 19.03 16.36
C HIS A 91 12.05 18.39 16.80
N ILE A 92 12.09 17.58 17.86
CA ILE A 92 10.93 16.83 18.38
C ILE A 92 9.73 17.74 18.70
N ASP A 93 9.96 18.98 19.15
CA ASP A 93 8.88 19.94 19.44
C ASP A 93 8.12 20.36 18.19
N SER A 94 8.81 20.50 17.05
CA SER A 94 8.17 20.78 15.77
C SER A 94 7.32 19.60 15.33
N ILE A 95 7.80 18.37 15.52
CA ILE A 95 7.05 17.15 15.22
C ILE A 95 5.79 17.07 16.10
N LYS A 96 5.93 17.33 17.40
CA LYS A 96 4.82 17.40 18.37
C LYS A 96 3.76 18.43 17.96
N GLN A 97 4.18 19.57 17.41
CA GLN A 97 3.26 20.60 16.92
C GLN A 97 2.41 20.09 15.75
N GLU A 98 2.94 19.29 14.83
CA GLU A 98 2.15 18.72 13.73
C GLU A 98 1.08 17.73 14.23
N TYR A 99 1.41 16.89 15.22
CA TYR A 99 0.41 16.04 15.87
C TYR A 99 -0.68 16.86 16.55
N LYS A 100 -0.29 17.93 17.25
CA LYS A 100 -1.24 18.87 17.86
C LYS A 100 -2.16 19.50 16.83
N LEU A 101 -1.63 19.96 15.69
CA LEU A 101 -2.43 20.52 14.60
C LEU A 101 -3.46 19.54 14.06
N LEU A 102 -3.12 18.24 13.96
CA LEU A 102 -4.08 17.21 13.56
C LEU A 102 -5.19 17.04 14.60
N ILE A 103 -4.84 16.82 15.88
CA ILE A 103 -5.85 16.51 16.91
C ILE A 103 -6.70 17.72 17.31
N ASP A 104 -6.16 18.93 17.22
CA ASP A 104 -6.88 20.17 17.50
C ASP A 104 -7.69 20.65 16.28
N ASN A 105 -7.50 20.04 15.11
CA ASN A 105 -8.29 20.37 13.93
C ASN A 105 -9.77 20.09 14.17
N LEU A 106 -10.62 21.11 13.98
CA LEU A 106 -12.05 21.01 14.22
C LEU A 106 -12.69 19.84 13.46
N HIS A 107 -12.41 19.68 12.17
CA HIS A 107 -13.06 18.65 11.36
C HIS A 107 -12.62 17.24 11.70
N TYR A 108 -11.33 17.04 11.98
CA TYR A 108 -10.82 15.75 12.45
C TYR A 108 -11.42 15.38 13.81
N ARG A 109 -11.43 16.33 14.75
CA ARG A 109 -12.01 16.11 16.09
C ARG A 109 -13.48 15.77 16.03
N GLU A 110 -14.26 16.49 15.22
CA GLU A 110 -15.68 16.20 15.03
C GLU A 110 -15.89 14.84 14.35
N PHE A 111 -15.04 14.45 13.40
CA PHE A 111 -15.08 13.13 12.78
C PHE A 111 -14.81 12.02 13.82
N VAL A 112 -13.73 12.13 14.60
CA VAL A 112 -13.41 11.15 15.65
C VAL A 112 -14.55 11.09 16.68
N LYS A 113 -15.07 12.23 17.12
CA LYS A 113 -16.12 12.30 18.13
C LYS A 113 -17.47 11.74 17.64
N HIS A 114 -17.87 12.04 16.41
CA HIS A 114 -19.23 11.78 15.93
C HIS A 114 -19.34 10.62 14.94
N VAL A 115 -18.28 10.30 14.21
CA VAL A 115 -18.24 9.22 13.22
C VAL A 115 -17.50 8.00 13.75
N VAL A 116 -16.37 8.17 14.43
CA VAL A 116 -15.75 7.03 15.12
C VAL A 116 -16.52 6.74 16.41
N GLY A 117 -16.82 7.78 17.19
CA GLY A 117 -17.65 7.70 18.38
C GLY A 117 -17.03 6.85 19.49
N ALA A 118 -17.80 6.60 20.55
CA ALA A 118 -17.34 5.84 21.71
C ALA A 118 -17.19 4.32 21.44
N GLY A 119 -17.88 3.80 20.41
CA GLY A 119 -17.82 2.39 20.04
C GLY A 119 -16.75 2.07 18.98
N GLY A 120 -16.30 3.08 18.23
CA GLY A 120 -15.24 2.93 17.24
C GLY A 120 -13.85 3.19 17.81
N ARG A 121 -12.83 2.98 16.99
CA ARG A 121 -11.41 3.15 17.38
C ARG A 121 -10.63 3.91 16.33
N VAL A 122 -9.59 4.62 16.76
CA VAL A 122 -8.55 5.15 15.88
C VAL A 122 -7.27 4.35 16.12
N SER A 123 -6.72 3.78 15.06
CA SER A 123 -5.48 3.00 15.10
C SER A 123 -4.65 3.33 13.86
N GLY A 124 -3.41 2.90 13.84
CA GLY A 124 -2.58 3.10 12.67
C GLY A 124 -1.15 2.66 12.81
N ILE A 125 -0.46 2.73 11.67
CA ILE A 125 0.98 2.62 11.57
C ILE A 125 1.54 3.94 11.04
N TRP A 126 2.76 4.28 11.46
CA TRP A 126 3.48 5.45 10.96
C TRP A 126 4.24 5.17 9.67
N ASP A 127 4.77 6.22 9.06
CA ASP A 127 5.70 6.16 7.93
C ASP A 127 6.72 7.31 8.01
N ASP A 128 7.50 7.57 6.95
CA ASP A 128 8.60 8.54 6.95
C ASP A 128 8.21 9.95 7.36
N ARG A 129 7.05 10.43 6.90
CA ARG A 129 6.62 11.81 7.13
C ARG A 129 6.21 12.01 8.59
N ASP A 130 5.74 10.96 9.26
CA ASP A 130 5.46 10.98 10.70
C ASP A 130 6.74 11.10 11.53
N LEU A 131 7.86 10.58 11.00
CA LEU A 131 9.20 10.60 11.60
C LEU A 131 9.98 11.89 11.30
N ALA A 132 9.46 12.78 10.46
CA ALA A 132 10.17 13.94 9.93
C ALA A 132 11.47 13.59 9.17
N TRP A 133 11.62 12.34 8.71
CA TRP A 133 12.85 11.86 8.07
C TRP A 133 12.60 10.66 7.15
N ARG A 134 12.79 10.86 5.84
CA ARG A 134 12.60 9.81 4.81
C ARG A 134 13.57 8.65 4.91
N GLY A 135 14.81 8.95 5.26
CA GLY A 135 15.85 7.95 5.46
C GLY A 135 15.78 7.22 6.79
N ALA A 136 14.69 7.35 7.58
CA ALA A 136 14.64 6.78 8.92
C ALA A 136 14.67 5.26 8.85
N ASP A 137 15.69 4.67 9.46
CA ASP A 137 15.88 3.23 9.61
C ASP A 137 15.93 2.89 11.11
N GLY A 138 16.31 1.65 11.43
CA GLY A 138 16.44 1.24 12.83
C GLY A 138 17.52 1.95 13.64
N SER A 139 18.36 2.79 13.02
CA SER A 139 19.36 3.63 13.69
C SER A 139 18.87 5.05 14.00
N TYR A 140 17.66 5.43 13.57
CA TYR A 140 17.15 6.77 13.76
C TYR A 140 16.84 7.09 15.24
N ALA A 141 17.73 7.85 15.88
CA ALA A 141 17.73 8.08 17.32
C ALA A 141 16.45 8.73 17.88
N GLN A 142 15.73 9.53 17.08
CA GLN A 142 14.49 10.19 17.54
C GLN A 142 13.24 9.30 17.42
N SER A 143 13.35 8.14 16.77
CA SER A 143 12.20 7.25 16.51
C SER A 143 11.43 6.92 17.78
N GLU A 144 12.11 6.60 18.89
CA GLU A 144 11.46 6.27 20.15
C GLU A 144 10.62 7.41 20.73
N ALA A 145 11.15 8.64 20.74
CA ALA A 145 10.40 9.81 21.23
C ALA A 145 9.19 10.12 20.33
N ILE A 146 9.37 10.02 19.00
CA ILE A 146 8.29 10.23 18.04
C ILE A 146 7.22 9.14 18.16
N ARG A 147 7.62 7.91 18.50
CA ARG A 147 6.71 6.77 18.71
C ARG A 147 5.77 7.04 19.85
N HIS A 148 6.30 7.58 20.95
CA HIS A 148 5.48 8.02 22.06
C HIS A 148 4.50 9.13 21.65
N LEU A 149 4.91 10.07 20.79
CA LEU A 149 3.97 11.07 20.25
C LEU A 149 2.87 10.42 19.41
N TYR A 150 3.22 9.53 18.48
CA TYR A 150 2.27 8.83 17.61
C TYR A 150 1.24 8.06 18.45
N LEU A 151 1.71 7.22 19.38
CA LEU A 151 0.84 6.42 20.24
C LEU A 151 -0.04 7.32 21.15
N THR A 152 0.49 8.43 21.65
CA THR A 152 -0.28 9.36 22.50
C THR A 152 -1.40 10.08 21.73
N HIS A 153 -1.17 10.46 20.47
CA HIS A 153 -2.08 11.34 19.73
C HIS A 153 -3.00 10.60 18.75
N ILE A 154 -2.54 9.48 18.19
CA ILE A 154 -3.30 8.72 17.18
C ILE A 154 -4.06 7.55 17.80
N TRP A 155 -3.45 6.80 18.71
CA TRP A 155 -4.08 5.65 19.36
C TRP A 155 -4.92 6.08 20.56
N ASN A 156 -5.94 6.90 20.31
CA ASN A 156 -6.88 7.31 21.35
C ASN A 156 -7.74 6.11 21.78
N GLY A 157 -7.67 5.73 23.07
CA GLY A 157 -8.45 4.63 23.65
C GLY A 157 -7.71 3.32 23.91
N TYR A 158 -6.42 3.24 23.59
CA TYR A 158 -5.56 2.13 24.04
C TYR A 158 -4.62 2.62 25.14
N PRO A 159 -4.45 1.88 26.26
CA PRO A 159 -3.34 2.15 27.15
C PRO A 159 -2.03 2.01 26.35
N LEU A 160 -1.05 2.90 26.55
CA LEU A 160 0.30 2.78 25.95
C LEU A 160 0.98 1.42 26.26
N SER A 161 0.43 0.68 27.22
CA SER A 161 0.80 -0.66 27.65
C SER A 161 -0.12 -1.76 27.12
N ALA A 162 -0.90 -1.51 26.08
CA ALA A 162 -1.79 -2.51 25.52
C ALA A 162 -0.96 -3.69 25.05
N MET A 163 -1.00 -4.75 25.86
CA MET A 163 -0.67 -6.08 25.42
C MET A 163 -1.46 -6.29 24.13
N ASP A 164 -0.74 -6.67 23.08
CA ASP A 164 -1.43 -7.28 21.95
C ASP A 164 -2.23 -8.49 22.46
N VAL A 165 -3.14 -9.02 21.65
CA VAL A 165 -3.93 -10.20 22.03
C VAL A 165 -3.01 -11.42 22.32
N VAL A 166 -1.73 -11.36 21.91
CA VAL A 166 -0.70 -12.39 22.16
C VAL A 166 -0.12 -12.30 23.58
N GLY A 167 -0.38 -11.23 24.34
CA GLY A 167 0.18 -11.01 25.67
C GLY A 167 1.65 -10.57 25.65
N ASP A 168 2.20 -10.29 24.47
CA ASP A 168 3.60 -9.93 24.27
C ASP A 168 3.71 -8.40 24.33
N SER A 169 3.72 -7.86 25.55
CA SER A 169 4.00 -6.44 25.75
C SER A 169 5.44 -6.18 25.34
N THR A 170 5.68 -5.81 24.10
CA THR A 170 6.83 -4.95 23.79
C THR A 170 6.32 -3.52 23.96
N PRO A 171 6.56 -2.86 25.12
CA PRO A 171 6.07 -1.52 25.33
C PRO A 171 6.56 -0.62 24.19
N GLY A 172 5.61 0.02 23.50
CA GLY A 172 5.89 0.89 22.38
C GLY A 172 6.08 0.22 21.01
N ALA A 173 5.80 -1.07 20.79
CA ALA A 173 5.73 -1.58 19.42
C ALA A 173 4.54 -0.94 18.66
N LEU A 174 4.76 -0.52 17.40
CA LEU A 174 3.70 0.03 16.54
C LEU A 174 3.03 -1.02 15.65
N TYR A 175 3.64 -2.19 15.53
CA TYR A 175 2.98 -3.36 14.98
C TYR A 175 1.98 -3.91 16.00
N SER A 176 0.83 -4.37 15.53
CA SER A 176 -0.27 -4.74 16.40
C SER A 176 -1.23 -5.71 15.72
N PHE A 177 -1.97 -6.45 16.56
CA PHE A 177 -3.08 -7.29 16.14
C PHE A 177 -4.34 -6.90 16.89
N ASN A 178 -5.32 -6.35 16.19
CA ASN A 178 -6.54 -5.81 16.79
C ASN A 178 -7.78 -6.40 16.13
N GLY A 179 -8.85 -6.63 16.92
CA GLY A 179 -10.11 -7.17 16.44
C GLY A 179 -11.30 -6.24 16.67
N ILE A 180 -12.18 -6.12 15.68
CA ILE A 180 -13.52 -5.54 15.79
C ILE A 180 -14.48 -6.69 16.10
N PRO A 181 -15.14 -6.72 17.27
CA PRO A 181 -16.03 -7.82 17.65
C PRO A 181 -17.11 -8.07 16.59
N ALA A 182 -17.40 -9.33 16.30
CA ALA A 182 -18.54 -9.67 15.46
C ALA A 182 -19.84 -9.20 16.14
N PRO A 183 -20.76 -8.51 15.45
CA PRO A 183 -21.95 -7.96 16.10
C PRO A 183 -22.82 -9.06 16.71
N ALA A 184 -23.14 -8.93 18.00
CA ALA A 184 -23.92 -9.92 18.72
C ALA A 184 -25.29 -10.17 18.05
N GLY A 185 -25.75 -11.43 18.10
CA GLY A 185 -27.03 -11.83 17.50
C GLY A 185 -27.00 -11.97 15.97
N THR A 186 -25.87 -11.73 15.32
CA THR A 186 -25.71 -11.99 13.87
C THR A 186 -25.24 -13.42 13.61
N PRO A 187 -25.55 -14.00 12.44
CA PRO A 187 -24.97 -15.27 12.02
C PRO A 187 -23.43 -15.26 11.99
N LEU A 188 -22.83 -14.08 11.73
CA LEU A 188 -21.39 -13.91 11.74
C LEU A 188 -20.79 -14.19 13.14
N ALA A 189 -21.42 -13.68 14.20
CA ALA A 189 -20.94 -13.87 15.57
C ALA A 189 -21.03 -15.31 16.08
N ALA A 190 -21.80 -16.18 15.40
CA ALA A 190 -21.88 -17.60 15.72
C ALA A 190 -20.62 -18.38 15.28
N HIS A 191 -19.90 -17.88 14.26
CA HIS A 191 -18.73 -18.55 13.68
C HIS A 191 -17.43 -17.81 13.89
N PHE A 192 -17.50 -16.51 14.19
CA PHE A 192 -16.34 -15.64 14.31
C PHE A 192 -16.37 -14.82 15.60
N VAL A 193 -15.22 -14.69 16.27
CA VAL A 193 -15.06 -13.80 17.42
C VAL A 193 -15.05 -12.34 16.96
N HIS A 194 -14.31 -12.05 15.89
CA HIS A 194 -14.17 -10.74 15.29
C HIS A 194 -14.65 -10.72 13.84
N SER A 195 -15.37 -9.67 13.45
CA SER A 195 -15.76 -9.46 12.06
C SER A 195 -14.57 -9.02 11.22
N VAL A 196 -13.73 -8.13 11.75
CA VAL A 196 -12.49 -7.69 11.11
C VAL A 196 -11.35 -7.75 12.12
N CYS A 197 -10.24 -8.35 11.74
CA CYS A 197 -8.97 -8.23 12.43
C CYS A 197 -8.00 -7.39 11.59
N THR A 198 -7.11 -6.65 12.24
CA THR A 198 -6.06 -5.87 11.59
C THR A 198 -4.69 -6.27 12.13
N ILE A 199 -3.75 -6.53 11.24
CA ILE A 199 -2.33 -6.68 11.50
C ILE A 199 -1.64 -5.42 10.96
N THR A 200 -1.07 -4.59 11.81
CA THR A 200 -0.22 -3.48 11.36
C THR A 200 1.25 -3.89 11.32
N LEU A 201 1.95 -3.58 10.23
CA LEU A 201 3.36 -3.90 10.04
C LEU A 201 4.19 -2.61 10.04
N ASP A 202 4.97 -2.42 11.10
CA ASP A 202 5.99 -1.37 11.20
C ASP A 202 7.20 -1.70 10.33
N VAL A 203 7.39 -0.95 9.24
CA VAL A 203 8.52 -1.13 8.31
C VAL A 203 9.61 -0.09 8.50
N ARG A 204 9.52 0.76 9.53
CA ARG A 204 10.47 1.85 9.78
C ARG A 204 11.40 1.55 10.96
N THR A 205 10.87 1.05 12.07
CA THR A 205 11.64 0.91 13.33
C THR A 205 12.78 -0.09 13.25
N GLN A 206 12.64 -1.15 12.45
CA GLN A 206 13.58 -2.28 12.47
C GLN A 206 14.20 -2.56 11.10
N ARG A 207 13.93 -1.72 10.09
CA ARG A 207 14.48 -1.94 8.75
C ARG A 207 15.99 -1.76 8.71
N THR A 208 16.67 -2.60 7.94
CA THR A 208 18.10 -2.49 7.66
C THR A 208 18.35 -1.43 6.57
N ALA A 209 19.35 -0.57 6.73
CA ALA A 209 19.85 0.25 5.64
C ALA A 209 20.97 -0.46 4.84
N PRO A 210 21.13 -0.20 3.52
CA PRO A 210 20.34 0.69 2.66
C PRO A 210 19.26 -0.06 1.82
N PRO A 211 18.10 0.58 1.56
CA PRO A 211 16.97 -0.06 0.89
C PRO A 211 17.11 -0.19 -0.63
N ASN A 212 17.90 0.64 -1.29
CA ASN A 212 17.81 0.79 -2.74
C ASN A 212 19.06 0.25 -3.42
N LEU A 213 18.92 -0.86 -4.14
CA LEU A 213 19.99 -1.42 -4.98
C LEU A 213 20.54 -0.36 -5.95
N VAL A 214 19.70 0.51 -6.50
CA VAL A 214 20.14 1.60 -7.38
C VAL A 214 20.98 2.60 -6.61
N ASP A 215 20.55 3.03 -5.44
CA ASP A 215 21.32 3.97 -4.60
C ASP A 215 22.65 3.37 -4.17
N ALA A 216 22.63 2.12 -3.70
CA ALA A 216 23.82 1.40 -3.32
C ALA A 216 24.76 1.18 -4.52
N LEU A 217 24.23 0.83 -5.70
CA LEU A 217 25.03 0.67 -6.94
C LEU A 217 25.56 2.01 -7.48
N LEU A 218 24.85 3.12 -7.31
CA LEU A 218 25.33 4.46 -7.67
C LEU A 218 26.50 4.91 -6.80
N HIS A 219 26.58 4.39 -5.58
CA HIS A 219 27.62 4.73 -4.60
C HIS A 219 28.73 3.67 -4.47
N THR A 220 28.67 2.58 -5.24
CA THR A 220 29.65 1.48 -5.15
C THR A 220 30.36 1.25 -6.48
N THR A 221 31.53 0.63 -6.42
CA THR A 221 32.27 0.25 -7.61
C THR A 221 31.67 -1.02 -8.24
N LEU A 222 31.86 -1.23 -9.55
CA LEU A 222 31.41 -2.46 -10.23
C LEU A 222 31.94 -3.74 -9.58
N ALA A 223 33.11 -3.68 -8.93
CA ALA A 223 33.69 -4.80 -8.20
C ALA A 223 32.93 -5.14 -6.91
N GLU A 224 32.27 -4.16 -6.29
CA GLU A 224 31.48 -4.32 -5.05
C GLU A 224 30.01 -4.65 -5.32
N ALA A 225 29.56 -4.56 -6.57
CA ALA A 225 28.18 -4.81 -6.96
C ALA A 225 27.64 -6.19 -6.52
N PRO A 226 28.40 -7.30 -6.56
CA PRO A 226 27.95 -8.59 -6.04
C PRO A 226 27.65 -8.56 -4.53
N ASP A 227 28.54 -7.94 -3.74
CA ASP A 227 28.39 -7.84 -2.29
C ASP A 227 27.22 -6.92 -1.90
N VAL A 228 27.06 -5.81 -2.62
CA VAL A 228 25.92 -4.90 -2.47
C VAL A 228 24.62 -5.64 -2.75
N ARG A 229 24.59 -6.42 -3.83
CA ARG A 229 23.42 -7.24 -4.18
C ARG A 229 23.12 -8.25 -3.08
N ALA A 230 24.13 -8.97 -2.57
CA ALA A 230 23.94 -9.92 -1.48
C ALA A 230 23.33 -9.23 -0.24
N ARG A 231 23.87 -8.08 0.17
CA ARG A 231 23.32 -7.28 1.28
C ARG A 231 21.88 -6.85 1.06
N VAL A 232 21.51 -6.42 -0.14
CA VAL A 232 20.11 -6.07 -0.48
C VAL A 232 19.20 -7.30 -0.41
N MET A 233 19.69 -8.47 -0.84
CA MET A 233 18.93 -9.71 -0.76
C MET A 233 18.74 -10.18 0.70
N GLU A 234 19.65 -9.82 1.60
CA GLU A 234 19.57 -10.13 3.04
C GLU A 234 18.88 -9.03 3.86
N ALA A 235 18.56 -7.89 3.24
CA ALA A 235 17.94 -6.76 3.90
C ALA A 235 16.57 -7.15 4.50
N ASP A 236 16.35 -6.68 5.73
CA ASP A 236 15.16 -7.00 6.52
C ASP A 236 14.32 -5.76 6.80
N LEU A 237 12.99 -5.89 6.71
CA LEU A 237 12.05 -4.80 6.98
C LEU A 237 11.56 -4.77 8.42
N LEU A 238 11.25 -5.94 8.97
CA LEU A 238 10.48 -6.04 10.21
C LEU A 238 11.36 -6.30 11.43
N GLY A 239 12.58 -6.80 11.23
CA GLY A 239 13.43 -7.24 12.33
C GLY A 239 12.96 -8.56 12.92
N ARG A 240 13.91 -9.25 13.59
CA ARG A 240 13.67 -10.57 14.20
C ARG A 240 12.48 -10.60 15.17
N ARG A 241 12.29 -9.54 15.96
CA ARG A 241 11.23 -9.50 16.98
C ARG A 241 9.83 -9.48 16.37
N GLN A 242 9.62 -8.59 15.40
CA GLN A 242 8.32 -8.46 14.75
C GLN A 242 8.02 -9.65 13.84
N TRP A 243 9.03 -10.25 13.19
CA TRP A 243 8.82 -11.50 12.46
C TRP A 243 8.35 -12.64 13.35
N ALA A 244 9.00 -12.83 14.50
CA ALA A 244 8.61 -13.87 15.45
C ALA A 244 7.20 -13.61 16.00
N TRP A 245 6.87 -12.35 16.28
CA TRP A 245 5.52 -11.92 16.67
C TRP A 245 4.48 -12.21 15.59
N LEU A 246 4.77 -11.86 14.33
CA LEU A 246 3.86 -12.06 13.20
C LEU A 246 3.59 -13.56 13.00
N GLU A 247 4.65 -14.37 12.99
CA GLU A 247 4.52 -15.83 12.87
C GLU A 247 3.65 -16.42 13.99
N ARG A 248 3.88 -16.03 15.26
CA ARG A 248 3.01 -16.44 16.37
C ARG A 248 1.56 -16.01 16.18
N THR A 249 1.35 -14.78 15.70
CA THR A 249 0.00 -14.22 15.47
C THR A 249 -0.73 -15.02 14.39
N LEU A 250 -0.08 -15.31 13.27
CA LEU A 250 -0.66 -16.12 12.20
C LEU A 250 -1.01 -17.52 12.70
N ALA A 251 -0.06 -18.20 13.35
CA ALA A 251 -0.22 -19.55 13.87
C ALA A 251 -1.38 -19.66 14.86
N THR A 252 -1.47 -18.70 15.79
CA THR A 252 -2.41 -18.72 16.90
C THR A 252 -3.83 -18.34 16.48
N TYR A 253 -3.98 -17.35 15.60
CA TYR A 253 -5.27 -16.71 15.36
C TYR A 253 -5.83 -16.90 13.95
N LEU A 254 -4.99 -17.18 12.95
CA LEU A 254 -5.39 -17.07 11.54
C LEU A 254 -5.33 -18.38 10.75
N THR A 255 -4.86 -19.47 11.37
CA THR A 255 -4.95 -20.82 10.79
C THR A 255 -6.43 -21.24 10.66
N PRO A 256 -6.90 -21.75 9.50
CA PRO A 256 -8.33 -22.06 9.26
C PRO A 256 -8.97 -23.01 10.28
N THR A 257 -8.18 -23.93 10.81
CA THR A 257 -8.57 -24.99 11.75
C THR A 257 -8.41 -24.58 13.21
N ALA A 258 -7.76 -23.45 13.49
CA ALA A 258 -7.56 -22.97 14.85
C ALA A 258 -8.82 -22.29 15.38
N SER A 259 -9.33 -22.78 16.51
CA SER A 259 -10.29 -22.04 17.32
C SER A 259 -9.58 -20.87 18.02
N SER A 260 -10.30 -19.76 18.17
CA SER A 260 -9.79 -18.62 18.94
C SER A 260 -9.43 -19.03 20.37
N PRO A 261 -8.21 -18.75 20.86
CA PRO A 261 -7.85 -18.96 22.25
C PRO A 261 -8.87 -18.35 23.21
N GLY A 262 -9.29 -19.12 24.22
CA GLY A 262 -10.26 -18.70 25.22
C GLY A 262 -11.73 -18.66 24.75
N ASP A 263 -12.03 -18.95 23.49
CA ASP A 263 -13.42 -19.01 23.00
C ASP A 263 -14.01 -20.41 23.19
N ALA A 264 -14.87 -20.57 24.20
CA ALA A 264 -15.53 -21.85 24.51
C ALA A 264 -16.44 -22.37 23.37
N ALA A 265 -16.88 -21.48 22.47
CA ALA A 265 -17.70 -21.84 21.32
C ALA A 265 -16.88 -22.38 20.13
N GLY A 266 -15.55 -22.40 20.23
CA GLY A 266 -14.67 -22.94 19.18
C GLY A 266 -14.66 -22.13 17.89
N ARG A 267 -15.08 -20.86 17.93
CA ARG A 267 -15.19 -19.99 16.77
C ARG A 267 -13.83 -19.66 16.18
N ALA A 268 -13.81 -19.41 14.87
CA ALA A 268 -12.63 -18.83 14.22
C ALA A 268 -12.39 -17.41 14.74
N HIS A 269 -11.14 -16.95 14.79
CA HIS A 269 -10.85 -15.65 15.39
C HIS A 269 -11.38 -14.50 14.53
N CYS A 270 -11.14 -14.53 13.21
CA CYS A 270 -11.43 -13.41 12.29
C CYS A 270 -12.26 -13.85 11.09
N ALA A 271 -13.32 -13.10 10.77
CA ALA A 271 -14.02 -13.27 9.50
C ALA A 271 -13.21 -12.68 8.32
N VAL A 272 -12.63 -11.50 8.51
CA VAL A 272 -11.71 -10.85 7.55
C VAL A 272 -10.45 -10.39 8.26
N THR A 273 -9.29 -10.55 7.63
CA THR A 273 -8.01 -10.03 8.14
C THR A 273 -7.45 -8.94 7.22
N LEU A 274 -7.15 -7.79 7.77
CA LEU A 274 -6.46 -6.71 7.07
C LEU A 274 -4.99 -6.71 7.45
N ILE A 275 -4.10 -6.92 6.48
CA ILE A 275 -2.66 -6.82 6.69
C ILE A 275 -2.21 -5.45 6.17
N ALA A 276 -2.00 -4.52 7.09
CA ALA A 276 -1.70 -3.12 6.80
C ALA A 276 -0.21 -2.84 6.91
N SER A 277 0.36 -2.23 5.88
CA SER A 277 1.74 -1.72 5.87
C SER A 277 1.71 -0.28 5.35
N PRO A 278 2.57 0.65 5.81
CA PRO A 278 2.60 1.97 5.17
C PRO A 278 3.09 1.89 3.72
N TRP A 279 3.86 0.86 3.38
CA TRP A 279 4.43 0.64 2.05
C TRP A 279 3.63 -0.38 1.25
N GLN A 280 3.68 -0.25 -0.07
CA GLN A 280 3.07 -1.24 -0.95
C GLN A 280 3.79 -2.59 -0.87
N ILE A 281 3.04 -3.67 -0.68
CA ILE A 281 3.55 -5.03 -0.51
C ILE A 281 3.71 -5.73 -1.86
N LEU A 282 2.67 -5.67 -2.69
CA LEU A 282 2.59 -6.35 -3.98
C LEU A 282 2.74 -5.37 -5.16
N LEU A 283 2.24 -4.14 -5.01
CA LEU A 283 2.05 -3.22 -6.13
C LEU A 283 3.19 -2.25 -6.39
N ASN A 284 4.31 -2.34 -5.68
CA ASN A 284 5.41 -1.39 -5.84
C ASN A 284 6.32 -1.64 -7.06
N ASP A 285 6.12 -2.75 -7.78
CA ASP A 285 7.02 -3.13 -8.86
C ASP A 285 7.17 -1.99 -9.90
N ASN A 286 8.42 -1.56 -10.14
CA ASN A 286 8.83 -0.49 -11.06
C ASN A 286 8.46 0.94 -10.65
N LYS A 287 8.27 1.21 -9.35
CA LYS A 287 7.95 2.55 -8.88
C LYS A 287 9.13 3.21 -8.19
N PRO A 288 9.28 4.54 -8.31
CA PRO A 288 10.42 5.27 -7.77
C PRO A 288 10.25 5.59 -6.27
N PHE A 289 9.37 4.90 -5.55
CA PHE A 289 9.11 5.15 -4.13
C PHE A 289 9.35 3.89 -3.30
N GLU A 290 9.47 4.07 -1.98
CA GLU A 290 9.80 2.99 -1.06
C GLU A 290 8.68 1.94 -1.01
N GLY A 291 9.07 0.66 -1.05
CA GLY A 291 8.15 -0.46 -1.05
C GLY A 291 8.82 -1.77 -0.63
N TRP A 292 8.03 -2.82 -0.52
CA TRP A 292 8.52 -4.15 -0.13
C TRP A 292 9.35 -4.84 -1.21
N ASP A 293 9.25 -4.41 -2.47
CA ASP A 293 10.10 -4.87 -3.58
C ASP A 293 11.59 -4.51 -3.37
N LEU A 294 11.87 -3.45 -2.63
CA LEU A 294 13.22 -3.09 -2.19
C LEU A 294 13.82 -4.08 -1.18
N TYR A 295 12.98 -4.92 -0.58
CA TYR A 295 13.36 -5.92 0.43
C TYR A 295 12.80 -7.30 0.03
N PRO A 296 13.33 -7.89 -1.05
CA PRO A 296 12.74 -9.08 -1.67
C PRO A 296 12.68 -10.29 -0.73
N ALA A 297 13.65 -10.46 0.17
CA ALA A 297 13.61 -11.51 1.19
C ALA A 297 12.44 -11.30 2.16
N SER A 298 12.28 -10.09 2.70
CA SER A 298 11.16 -9.75 3.60
C SER A 298 9.80 -10.00 2.94
N ARG A 299 9.62 -9.57 1.69
CA ARG A 299 8.39 -9.81 0.91
C ARG A 299 8.14 -11.30 0.71
N SER A 300 9.15 -12.04 0.30
CA SER A 300 9.04 -13.49 0.07
C SER A 300 8.70 -14.23 1.35
N ARG A 301 9.33 -13.86 2.46
CA ARG A 301 9.08 -14.40 3.79
C ARG A 301 7.66 -14.16 4.27
N LEU A 302 7.11 -12.95 4.07
CA LEU A 302 5.70 -12.67 4.39
C LEU A 302 4.76 -13.62 3.64
N LEU A 303 4.97 -13.77 2.33
CA LEU A 303 4.11 -14.63 1.50
C LEU A 303 4.25 -16.10 1.88
N LEU A 304 5.46 -16.57 2.21
CA LEU A 304 5.69 -17.92 2.73
C LEU A 304 5.03 -18.15 4.08
N LEU A 305 5.05 -17.18 4.98
CA LEU A 305 4.36 -17.29 6.27
C LEU A 305 2.85 -17.40 6.07
N LEU A 306 2.27 -16.57 5.21
CA LEU A 306 0.85 -16.65 4.89
C LEU A 306 0.46 -18.00 4.27
N LYS A 307 1.34 -18.56 3.42
CA LYS A 307 1.18 -19.90 2.85
C LYS A 307 1.35 -20.99 3.92
N LYS A 308 2.39 -20.93 4.74
CA LYS A 308 2.72 -21.91 5.79
C LYS A 308 1.57 -22.10 6.79
N TYR A 309 0.83 -21.03 7.08
CA TYR A 309 -0.30 -21.07 8.01
C TYR A 309 -1.66 -21.07 7.31
N ASP A 310 -1.68 -21.30 5.99
CA ASP A 310 -2.90 -21.36 5.18
C ASP A 310 -3.85 -20.19 5.44
N VAL A 311 -3.31 -18.98 5.55
CA VAL A 311 -4.08 -17.83 6.00
C VAL A 311 -5.19 -17.52 4.99
N GLU A 312 -6.42 -17.46 5.48
CA GLU A 312 -7.61 -17.21 4.66
C GLU A 312 -8.19 -15.81 4.88
N ARG A 313 -9.00 -15.38 3.91
CA ARG A 313 -9.87 -14.19 3.99
C ARG A 313 -9.12 -12.91 4.37
N PHE A 314 -7.94 -12.71 3.79
CA PHE A 314 -7.13 -11.52 4.07
C PHE A 314 -7.06 -10.54 2.90
N VAL A 315 -6.77 -9.27 3.20
CA VAL A 315 -6.50 -8.24 2.19
C VAL A 315 -5.33 -7.39 2.66
N PHE A 316 -4.40 -7.08 1.75
CA PHE A 316 -3.34 -6.12 2.01
C PHE A 316 -3.85 -4.69 1.87
N LEU A 317 -3.50 -3.85 2.84
CA LEU A 317 -3.74 -2.42 2.79
C LEU A 317 -2.40 -1.68 2.83
N SER A 318 -2.26 -0.67 1.97
CA SER A 318 -1.06 0.16 1.93
C SER A 318 -1.28 1.65 1.73
N GLY A 319 -0.26 2.45 2.05
CA GLY A 319 -0.23 3.90 1.86
C GLY A 319 1.02 4.33 1.08
N HIS A 320 1.63 5.45 1.51
CA HIS A 320 2.89 6.05 1.02
C HIS A 320 2.89 6.54 -0.44
N ALA A 321 2.34 5.77 -1.37
CA ALA A 321 2.48 5.94 -2.80
C ALA A 321 1.93 7.26 -3.38
N GLU A 322 1.16 8.04 -2.59
CA GLU A 322 0.47 9.27 -3.00
C GLU A 322 -0.41 9.10 -4.26
N LEU A 323 -0.79 7.85 -4.53
CA LEU A 323 -1.60 7.42 -5.66
C LEU A 323 -2.44 6.22 -5.20
N GLY A 324 -3.60 6.06 -5.84
CA GLY A 324 -4.59 5.12 -5.39
C GLY A 324 -4.68 3.88 -6.22
N GLU A 325 -4.62 2.70 -5.61
CA GLU A 325 -4.57 1.46 -6.39
C GLU A 325 -5.37 0.32 -5.82
N VAL A 326 -5.86 -0.49 -6.74
CA VAL A 326 -6.31 -1.83 -6.46
C VAL A 326 -5.55 -2.77 -7.36
N GLY A 327 -4.94 -3.78 -6.74
CA GLY A 327 -4.20 -4.82 -7.42
C GLY A 327 -4.71 -6.20 -7.06
N VAL A 328 -4.90 -7.04 -8.07
CA VAL A 328 -5.26 -8.45 -7.89
C VAL A 328 -4.17 -9.30 -8.53
N MET A 329 -3.44 -10.04 -7.71
CA MET A 329 -2.39 -10.95 -8.16
C MET A 329 -2.92 -12.39 -8.18
N ARG A 330 -2.87 -13.04 -9.34
CA ARG A 330 -3.27 -14.43 -9.53
C ARG A 330 -2.14 -15.26 -10.10
N ARG A 331 -2.05 -16.52 -9.69
CA ARG A 331 -1.20 -17.52 -10.35
C ARG A 331 -1.83 -17.89 -11.68
N ALA A 332 -1.04 -17.81 -12.77
CA ALA A 332 -1.50 -18.24 -14.07
C ALA A 332 -1.81 -19.75 -14.05
N SER A 333 -2.93 -20.13 -14.64
CA SER A 333 -3.30 -21.52 -14.85
C SER A 333 -2.53 -22.14 -16.05
N LYS A 334 -2.50 -23.48 -16.15
CA LYS A 334 -1.88 -24.21 -17.29
C LYS A 334 -2.62 -23.87 -18.57
N THR A 335 -3.92 -23.58 -18.47
CA THR A 335 -4.76 -23.08 -19.56
C THR A 335 -4.42 -21.64 -19.92
N ASP A 336 -4.06 -20.79 -18.96
CA ASP A 336 -3.49 -19.45 -19.26
C ASP A 336 -2.09 -19.53 -19.90
N LEU A 337 -1.43 -20.69 -19.80
CA LEU A 337 -0.08 -20.93 -20.31
C LEU A 337 -0.01 -21.63 -21.69
N HIS A 338 -1.15 -21.92 -22.35
CA HIS A 338 -1.17 -22.74 -23.59
C HIS A 338 -1.77 -22.05 -24.84
N LYS A 339 -0.92 -22.00 -25.89
CA LYS A 339 -1.00 -21.48 -27.29
C LYS A 339 -0.35 -20.10 -27.42
N GLU A 340 0.79 -19.91 -28.09
CA GLU A 340 1.18 -20.39 -29.44
C GLU A 340 2.61 -21.01 -29.48
N GLY A 341 2.99 -21.68 -30.57
CA GLY A 341 4.35 -22.24 -30.78
C GLY A 341 4.90 -21.90 -32.18
N PRO A 342 6.09 -22.39 -32.61
CA PRO A 342 7.15 -23.04 -31.85
C PRO A 342 8.58 -22.42 -32.03
N THR A 343 9.42 -22.59 -30.99
CA THR A 343 10.91 -22.77 -30.95
C THR A 343 11.85 -22.01 -31.89
N VAL A 344 12.83 -21.29 -31.31
CA VAL A 344 14.27 -21.69 -31.21
C VAL A 344 14.86 -21.04 -29.94
N SER A 345 15.45 -21.81 -29.03
CA SER A 345 16.26 -21.25 -27.93
C SER A 345 17.74 -21.34 -28.30
N LEU A 346 18.41 -20.19 -28.42
CA LEU A 346 19.85 -20.12 -28.27
C LEU A 346 20.16 -20.03 -26.78
N ALA A 347 20.78 -21.09 -26.28
CA ALA A 347 21.40 -21.14 -24.98
C ALA A 347 22.52 -20.11 -24.90
N ASP A 348 22.70 -19.48 -23.74
CA ASP A 348 24.06 -19.17 -23.30
C ASP A 348 24.24 -19.29 -21.79
N ASN A 349 25.41 -19.83 -21.50
CA ASN A 349 25.85 -20.44 -20.25
C ASN A 349 26.22 -19.41 -19.17
N ALA A 350 25.66 -19.58 -17.97
CA ALA A 350 26.41 -19.42 -16.72
C ALA A 350 25.67 -20.18 -15.60
N SER A 351 26.10 -21.41 -15.35
CA SER A 351 25.64 -22.23 -14.22
C SER A 351 26.28 -21.72 -12.93
N LEU A 352 25.62 -20.80 -12.22
CA LEU A 352 25.79 -20.69 -10.77
C LEU A 352 24.78 -21.61 -10.11
N GLY A 353 25.26 -22.75 -9.61
CA GLY A 353 24.50 -23.70 -8.83
C GLY A 353 24.17 -23.15 -7.44
N LEU A 354 23.10 -22.36 -7.36
CA LEU A 354 22.28 -22.30 -6.16
C LEU A 354 20.84 -22.54 -6.62
N VAL A 355 20.32 -23.73 -6.34
CA VAL A 355 18.95 -24.13 -6.66
C VAL A 355 18.01 -23.37 -5.71
N THR A 356 17.82 -22.08 -5.95
CA THR A 356 16.73 -21.35 -5.32
C THR A 356 15.43 -21.90 -5.90
N PRO A 357 14.44 -22.26 -5.07
CA PRO A 357 13.15 -22.71 -5.56
C PRO A 357 12.53 -21.65 -6.48
N PRO A 358 11.85 -22.04 -7.58
CA PRO A 358 11.25 -21.08 -8.49
C PRO A 358 10.19 -20.23 -7.78
N ALA A 359 10.16 -18.93 -8.09
CA ALA A 359 9.21 -17.93 -7.55
C ALA A 359 7.74 -18.37 -7.67
N GLU A 360 7.43 -19.28 -8.60
CA GLU A 360 6.10 -19.90 -8.75
C GLU A 360 5.58 -20.55 -7.47
N LYS A 361 6.48 -21.02 -6.58
CA LYS A 361 6.10 -21.67 -5.32
C LYS A 361 5.53 -20.71 -4.28
N LEU A 362 5.75 -19.41 -4.45
CA LEU A 362 5.19 -18.35 -3.60
C LEU A 362 3.78 -17.92 -4.02
N LEU A 363 3.35 -18.30 -5.22
CA LEU A 363 2.11 -17.79 -5.77
C LEU A 363 0.91 -18.50 -5.15
N PRO A 364 -0.21 -17.78 -4.97
CA PRO A 364 -1.44 -18.37 -4.45
C PRO A 364 -1.94 -19.47 -5.40
N PRO A 365 -2.61 -20.53 -4.92
CA PRO A 365 -3.21 -21.56 -5.78
C PRO A 365 -4.14 -20.96 -6.84
N ARG A 366 -4.37 -21.66 -7.96
CA ARG A 366 -5.02 -21.09 -9.18
C ARG A 366 -6.38 -20.43 -8.97
N ARG A 367 -7.12 -20.84 -7.94
CA ARG A 367 -8.45 -20.28 -7.62
C ARG A 367 -8.40 -19.08 -6.69
N SER A 368 -7.24 -18.79 -6.12
CA SER A 368 -7.04 -17.72 -5.16
C SER A 368 -6.30 -16.54 -5.79
N SER A 369 -6.63 -15.35 -5.31
CA SER A 369 -6.02 -14.11 -5.76
C SER A 369 -5.60 -13.30 -4.55
N LEU A 370 -4.37 -12.80 -4.51
CA LEU A 370 -4.00 -11.80 -3.51
C LEU A 370 -4.57 -10.46 -3.92
N VAL A 371 -5.07 -9.71 -2.95
CA VAL A 371 -5.60 -8.36 -3.19
C VAL A 371 -4.82 -7.39 -2.33
N GLU A 372 -4.35 -6.33 -2.96
CA GLU A 372 -3.83 -5.15 -2.28
C GLU A 372 -4.63 -3.92 -2.67
N VAL A 373 -4.96 -3.10 -1.67
CA VAL A 373 -5.61 -1.81 -1.85
C VAL A 373 -4.75 -0.73 -1.23
N THR A 374 -4.27 0.19 -2.07
CA THR A 374 -3.40 1.31 -1.65
C THR A 374 -4.21 2.59 -1.60
N SER A 375 -4.27 3.25 -0.44
CA SER A 375 -4.79 4.62 -0.36
C SER A 375 -3.79 5.60 -0.93
N SER A 376 -4.27 6.57 -1.71
CA SER A 376 -3.49 7.75 -2.07
C SER A 376 -3.44 8.72 -0.87
N GLY A 377 -2.94 9.93 -1.09
CA GLY A 377 -3.00 10.94 -0.05
C GLY A 377 -4.35 11.62 0.08
N LEU A 378 -4.76 11.86 1.32
CA LEU A 378 -5.94 12.65 1.65
C LEU A 378 -5.82 14.10 1.15
N THR A 379 -4.61 14.64 1.21
CA THR A 379 -4.36 16.08 1.02
C THR A 379 -3.59 16.43 -0.24
N HIS A 380 -2.89 15.46 -0.81
CA HIS A 380 -2.12 15.62 -2.03
C HIS A 380 -1.94 14.29 -2.74
N THR A 381 -1.53 14.37 -3.98
CA THR A 381 -1.16 13.21 -4.81
C THR A 381 0.08 13.54 -5.61
N LEU A 382 0.67 12.52 -6.25
CA LEU A 382 1.73 12.74 -7.23
C LEU A 382 1.35 13.73 -8.34
N ARG A 383 0.05 13.83 -8.69
CA ARG A 383 -0.44 14.77 -9.71
C ARG A 383 -0.28 16.24 -9.30
N ASP A 384 -0.29 16.52 -7.99
CA ASP A 384 -0.17 17.88 -7.48
C ASP A 384 1.27 18.43 -7.60
N ALA A 385 2.25 17.57 -7.92
CA ALA A 385 3.62 17.99 -8.22
C ALA A 385 3.76 18.36 -9.72
N PRO A 386 4.03 19.62 -10.10
CA PRO A 386 3.87 20.09 -11.49
C PRO A 386 4.83 19.46 -12.52
N LEU A 387 6.05 19.11 -12.11
CA LEU A 387 7.05 18.43 -12.96
C LEU A 387 7.07 16.92 -12.68
N VAL A 388 7.13 16.55 -11.41
CA VAL A 388 7.20 15.15 -10.97
C VAL A 388 5.93 14.41 -11.34
N GLY A 389 4.74 15.00 -11.21
CA GLY A 389 3.48 14.38 -11.60
C GLY A 389 3.37 14.08 -13.08
N ARG A 390 3.92 14.95 -13.95
CA ARG A 390 4.00 14.70 -15.39
C ARG A 390 4.93 13.54 -15.72
N LEU A 391 6.10 13.49 -15.08
CA LEU A 391 7.06 12.39 -15.24
C LEU A 391 6.52 11.08 -14.64
N ALA A 392 5.98 11.15 -13.44
CA ALA A 392 5.37 10.04 -12.71
C ALA A 392 4.21 9.44 -13.50
N ARG A 393 3.36 10.26 -14.15
CA ARG A 393 2.35 9.74 -15.08
C ARG A 393 2.99 8.91 -16.19
N TRP A 394 4.12 9.34 -16.74
CA TRP A 394 4.87 8.60 -17.76
C TRP A 394 5.44 7.25 -17.23
N PHE A 395 5.87 7.20 -15.97
CA PHE A 395 6.39 6.00 -15.31
C PHE A 395 5.29 5.05 -14.78
N ILE A 396 4.14 5.59 -14.39
CA ILE A 396 3.11 4.89 -13.61
C ILE A 396 1.95 4.43 -14.48
N THR A 397 1.66 5.11 -15.60
CA THR A 397 0.76 4.50 -16.58
C THR A 397 1.43 3.24 -17.07
N PRO A 398 0.88 2.05 -16.80
CA PRO A 398 1.33 0.88 -17.52
C PRO A 398 1.11 1.23 -18.99
N ARG A 399 2.20 1.37 -19.75
CA ARG A 399 2.13 1.11 -21.17
C ARG A 399 1.86 -0.38 -21.26
N VAL A 400 0.60 -0.75 -21.03
CA VAL A 400 -0.03 -1.67 -21.95
C VAL A 400 0.06 -0.90 -23.26
N ALA A 401 1.21 -1.00 -23.93
CA ALA A 401 1.11 -1.16 -25.36
C ALA A 401 0.03 -2.23 -25.48
N GLU A 402 -1.05 -1.93 -26.21
CA GLU A 402 -1.66 -3.02 -26.97
C GLU A 402 -0.47 -3.86 -27.43
N ASP A 403 -0.37 -5.08 -26.92
CA ASP A 403 0.69 -6.00 -27.29
C ASP A 403 0.53 -6.13 -28.81
N THR A 404 1.13 -5.21 -29.56
CA THR A 404 1.41 -5.37 -30.97
C THR A 404 2.24 -6.63 -30.98
N GLU A 405 1.70 -7.64 -31.65
CA GLU A 405 2.21 -9.01 -31.83
C GLU A 405 3.61 -9.02 -32.48
N ASP A 406 4.58 -8.29 -31.95
CA ASP A 406 5.96 -8.33 -32.40
C ASP A 406 6.65 -9.50 -31.67
N ASP A 407 6.48 -10.69 -32.25
CA ASP A 407 7.50 -11.74 -32.49
C ASP A 407 8.50 -12.12 -31.37
N GLY A 408 8.15 -11.98 -30.08
CA GLY A 408 9.08 -12.30 -28.98
C GLY A 408 8.44 -12.69 -27.64
N LEU A 409 8.06 -13.97 -27.51
CA LEU A 409 7.38 -14.62 -26.39
C LEU A 409 7.92 -14.32 -24.97
N ALA A 410 7.11 -13.66 -24.11
CA ALA A 410 7.27 -13.67 -22.65
C ALA A 410 6.07 -14.38 -21.98
N LYS A 411 6.23 -15.65 -21.57
CA LYS A 411 5.23 -16.36 -20.76
C LYS A 411 5.12 -15.73 -19.37
N ARG A 412 4.10 -14.89 -19.14
CA ARG A 412 3.82 -14.35 -17.80
C ARG A 412 3.06 -15.39 -16.97
N ARG A 413 3.71 -15.91 -15.93
CA ARG A 413 3.13 -16.84 -14.95
C ARG A 413 2.28 -16.14 -13.87
N ILE A 414 2.21 -14.81 -13.91
CA ILE A 414 1.50 -13.96 -12.95
C ILE A 414 0.60 -13.00 -13.72
N LEU A 415 -0.70 -13.01 -13.41
CA LEU A 415 -1.62 -11.99 -13.89
C LEU A 415 -1.82 -10.98 -12.76
N LEU A 416 -1.27 -9.78 -12.95
CA LEU A 416 -1.53 -8.63 -12.08
C LEU A 416 -2.48 -7.68 -12.81
N THR A 417 -3.73 -7.60 -12.36
CA THR A 417 -4.64 -6.54 -12.80
C THR A 417 -4.53 -5.37 -11.84
N ARG A 418 -4.32 -4.16 -12.39
CA ARG A 418 -4.09 -2.95 -11.62
C ARG A 418 -4.97 -1.81 -12.11
N THR A 419 -5.73 -1.23 -11.19
CA THR A 419 -6.50 0.00 -11.43
C THR A 419 -5.86 1.11 -10.62
N THR A 420 -5.33 2.13 -11.30
CA THR A 420 -4.64 3.26 -10.67
C THR A 420 -5.45 4.54 -10.81
N THR A 421 -5.51 5.33 -9.75
CA THR A 421 -6.09 6.67 -9.72
C THR A 421 -5.07 7.66 -9.16
N MET A 422 -5.08 8.88 -9.67
CA MET A 422 -4.25 9.98 -9.16
C MET A 422 -5.11 11.06 -8.48
N GLU A 423 -6.23 10.64 -7.90
CA GLU A 423 -7.09 11.52 -7.10
C GLU A 423 -6.73 11.37 -5.62
N ARG A 424 -7.04 12.41 -4.83
CA ARG A 424 -6.89 12.31 -3.37
C ARG A 424 -8.00 11.39 -2.92
N GLN A 425 -7.69 10.42 -2.06
CA GLN A 425 -8.64 9.38 -1.78
C GLN A 425 -8.53 8.86 -0.36
N PHE A 426 -9.60 8.19 0.06
CA PHE A 426 -9.64 7.36 1.25
C PHE A 426 -10.28 6.02 0.90
N GLY A 427 -10.12 5.04 1.76
CA GLY A 427 -10.72 3.73 1.59
C GLY A 427 -11.79 3.43 2.62
N THR A 428 -12.76 2.61 2.23
CA THR A 428 -13.71 1.97 3.15
C THR A 428 -13.69 0.46 2.94
N LEU A 429 -13.89 -0.28 4.02
CA LEU A 429 -14.25 -1.69 4.00
C LEU A 429 -15.58 -1.87 4.73
N GLN A 430 -16.48 -2.64 4.13
CA GLN A 430 -17.78 -2.95 4.69
C GLN A 430 -18.01 -4.45 4.70
N ILE A 431 -18.42 -4.99 5.84
CA ILE A 431 -18.99 -6.33 5.94
C ILE A 431 -20.49 -6.19 5.92
N ILE A 432 -21.13 -6.80 4.93
CA ILE A 432 -22.56 -6.71 4.69
C ILE A 432 -23.18 -8.08 4.87
N GLY A 433 -24.13 -8.19 5.80
CA GLY A 433 -24.92 -9.38 6.07
C GLY A 433 -26.29 -9.34 5.39
N ASP A 434 -26.87 -10.51 5.18
CA ASP A 434 -28.25 -10.66 4.71
C ASP A 434 -29.23 -10.48 5.89
N ARG A 435 -30.12 -9.49 5.80
CA ARG A 435 -31.09 -9.15 6.85
C ARG A 435 -32.22 -10.15 6.97
N GLU A 436 -32.58 -10.84 5.88
CA GLU A 436 -33.68 -11.82 5.91
C GLU A 436 -33.29 -13.02 6.75
N ALA A 437 -32.03 -13.46 6.66
CA ALA A 437 -31.46 -14.51 7.49
C ALA A 437 -31.54 -14.18 9.00
N THR A 438 -31.40 -12.90 9.36
CA THR A 438 -31.49 -12.45 10.76
C THR A 438 -32.93 -12.44 11.30
N LYS A 439 -33.93 -12.16 10.45
CA LYS A 439 -35.34 -12.02 10.89
C LYS A 439 -36.09 -13.34 10.98
N THR A 440 -35.82 -14.27 10.05
CA THR A 440 -36.57 -15.54 9.99
C THR A 440 -36.10 -16.56 11.02
N HIS A 441 -34.89 -16.40 11.54
CA HIS A 441 -34.35 -17.31 12.54
C HIS A 441 -34.29 -16.63 13.91
N ALA A 442 -35.29 -16.92 14.76
CA ALA A 442 -35.12 -16.85 16.21
C ALA A 442 -33.91 -17.69 16.71
N GLY A 443 -33.34 -18.54 15.83
CA GLY A 443 -32.05 -19.21 15.98
C GLY A 443 -30.98 -18.76 14.98
N ALA A 444 -30.81 -17.47 14.68
CA ALA A 444 -29.77 -16.96 13.77
C ALA A 444 -28.34 -17.46 14.10
N ALA A 445 -28.12 -17.91 15.33
CA ALA A 445 -26.91 -18.60 15.78
C ALA A 445 -26.69 -20.01 15.18
N THR A 446 -27.66 -20.57 14.45
CA THR A 446 -27.63 -21.94 13.93
C THR A 446 -27.34 -22.06 12.43
N ALA A 447 -27.23 -20.93 11.72
CA ALA A 447 -26.92 -20.95 10.29
C ALA A 447 -25.58 -21.68 10.06
N PRO A 448 -25.47 -22.63 9.12
CA PRO A 448 -24.22 -23.31 8.81
C PRO A 448 -23.11 -22.32 8.42
N ARG A 449 -21.86 -22.59 8.80
CA ARG A 449 -20.70 -21.73 8.50
C ARG A 449 -20.60 -21.40 7.01
N GLU A 450 -20.83 -22.38 6.16
CA GLU A 450 -20.77 -22.24 4.70
C GLU A 450 -21.82 -21.27 4.16
N GLU A 451 -23.01 -21.26 4.75
CA GLU A 451 -24.06 -20.31 4.40
C GLU A 451 -23.64 -18.88 4.80
N VAL A 452 -23.08 -18.72 6.00
CA VAL A 452 -22.58 -17.41 6.47
C VAL A 452 -21.45 -16.90 5.57
N LEU A 453 -20.53 -17.78 5.16
CA LEU A 453 -19.42 -17.45 4.27
C LEU A 453 -19.88 -17.05 2.85
N THR A 454 -20.94 -17.68 2.34
CA THR A 454 -21.47 -17.41 0.99
C THR A 454 -22.38 -16.18 0.96
N ARG A 455 -23.15 -15.92 2.03
CA ARG A 455 -24.10 -14.80 2.09
C ARG A 455 -23.49 -13.49 2.59
N THR A 456 -22.41 -13.55 3.37
CA THR A 456 -21.75 -12.34 3.85
C THR A 456 -20.84 -11.75 2.78
N ARG A 457 -21.10 -10.50 2.39
CA ARG A 457 -20.33 -9.75 1.39
C ARG A 457 -19.32 -8.84 2.06
N VAL A 458 -18.19 -8.65 1.40
CA VAL A 458 -17.12 -7.73 1.77
C VAL A 458 -16.90 -6.78 0.61
N LEU A 459 -17.16 -5.50 0.87
CA LEU A 459 -17.00 -4.43 -0.10
C LEU A 459 -15.83 -3.57 0.33
N ILE A 460 -14.83 -3.42 -0.54
CA ILE A 460 -13.69 -2.53 -0.33
C ILE A 460 -13.74 -1.46 -1.42
N THR A 461 -13.85 -0.21 -1.02
CA THR A 461 -14.01 0.90 -1.96
C THR A 461 -13.00 1.99 -1.72
N LEU A 462 -12.34 2.44 -2.78
CA LEU A 462 -11.58 3.69 -2.80
C LEU A 462 -12.52 4.83 -3.22
N HIS A 463 -12.48 5.93 -2.49
CA HIS A 463 -13.37 7.07 -2.66
C HIS A 463 -12.59 8.34 -2.92
N SER A 464 -13.05 9.15 -3.87
CA SER A 464 -12.45 10.45 -4.18
C SER A 464 -12.75 11.47 -3.08
N VAL A 465 -11.71 12.08 -2.51
CA VAL A 465 -11.87 13.22 -1.58
C VAL A 465 -12.43 14.42 -2.32
N GLN A 466 -11.95 14.70 -3.54
CA GLN A 466 -12.36 15.88 -4.33
C GLN A 466 -13.80 15.78 -4.84
N ARG A 467 -14.28 14.57 -5.15
CA ARG A 467 -15.64 14.34 -5.66
C ARG A 467 -16.61 13.95 -4.54
N ALA A 468 -16.46 14.58 -3.37
CA ALA A 468 -17.33 14.39 -2.21
C ALA A 468 -17.57 12.92 -1.86
N GLY A 469 -16.53 12.09 -1.98
CA GLY A 469 -16.57 10.67 -1.67
C GLY A 469 -17.15 9.75 -2.75
N ALA A 470 -17.28 10.22 -3.99
CA ALA A 470 -17.68 9.38 -5.11
C ALA A 470 -16.76 8.14 -5.20
N PRO A 471 -17.34 6.93 -5.41
CA PRO A 471 -16.56 5.71 -5.52
C PRO A 471 -15.68 5.76 -6.79
N LEU A 472 -14.41 5.41 -6.62
CA LEU A 472 -13.42 5.31 -7.69
C LEU A 472 -13.29 3.87 -8.17
N VAL A 473 -13.07 2.97 -7.22
CA VAL A 473 -12.90 1.54 -7.46
C VAL A 473 -13.55 0.80 -6.31
N THR A 474 -14.40 -0.18 -6.62
CA THR A 474 -15.01 -1.06 -5.63
C THR A 474 -14.67 -2.51 -5.97
N ILE A 475 -14.17 -3.22 -4.97
CA ILE A 475 -14.01 -4.67 -4.99
C ILE A 475 -15.11 -5.24 -4.12
N GLU A 476 -15.85 -6.19 -4.67
CA GLU A 476 -16.88 -6.91 -3.94
C GLU A 476 -16.61 -8.41 -4.01
N ARG A 477 -16.56 -9.06 -2.84
CA ARG A 477 -16.43 -10.51 -2.71
C ARG A 477 -17.33 -11.02 -1.60
N THR A 478 -17.68 -12.30 -1.63
CA THR A 478 -18.23 -12.97 -0.44
C THR A 478 -17.07 -13.36 0.48
N LEU A 479 -17.33 -13.62 1.76
CA LEU A 479 -16.29 -14.13 2.67
C LEU A 479 -15.64 -15.42 2.12
N LYS A 480 -16.43 -16.30 1.51
CA LYS A 480 -15.92 -17.51 0.84
C LYS A 480 -14.93 -17.20 -0.29
N ASN A 481 -15.16 -16.12 -1.04
CA ASN A 481 -14.40 -15.78 -2.24
C ASN A 481 -13.34 -14.69 -1.98
N LEU A 482 -13.05 -14.37 -0.72
CA LEU A 482 -11.92 -13.52 -0.38
C LEU A 482 -10.59 -14.25 -0.64
N PRO A 483 -9.49 -13.49 -0.79
CA PRO A 483 -8.15 -14.07 -0.93
C PRO A 483 -7.87 -15.09 0.17
N SER A 484 -7.29 -16.22 -0.22
CA SER A 484 -6.91 -17.30 0.68
C SER A 484 -5.63 -17.95 0.18
N TYR A 485 -4.75 -18.37 1.09
CA TYR A 485 -3.71 -19.33 0.77
C TYR A 485 -4.14 -20.77 1.05
N ALA A 486 -5.16 -20.99 1.87
CA ALA A 486 -5.81 -22.29 2.01
C ALA A 486 -6.60 -22.60 0.73
N VAL A 487 -6.11 -23.53 -0.07
CA VAL A 487 -6.91 -24.24 -1.07
C VAL A 487 -6.45 -25.69 -1.01
N ASP A 488 -7.39 -26.61 -1.22
CA ASP A 488 -7.11 -28.03 -1.38
C ASP A 488 -5.96 -28.20 -2.39
N PRO A 489 -4.81 -28.74 -1.98
CA PRO A 489 -3.70 -28.95 -2.89
C PRO A 489 -4.20 -29.81 -4.06
N ASP A 490 -3.89 -29.41 -5.29
CA ASP A 490 -3.99 -30.37 -6.41
C ASP A 490 -3.12 -31.59 -6.03
N GLU A 491 -3.46 -32.81 -6.46
CA GLU A 491 -2.73 -34.05 -6.08
C GLU A 491 -1.20 -34.01 -6.32
N GLY A 492 -0.71 -33.04 -7.11
CA GLY A 492 0.72 -32.78 -7.29
C GLY A 492 1.38 -31.83 -6.28
N GLU A 493 0.61 -31.05 -5.52
CA GLU A 493 1.08 -30.02 -4.58
C GLU A 493 1.37 -30.59 -3.17
N GLU A 494 0.80 -31.75 -2.79
CA GLU A 494 1.07 -32.39 -1.49
C GLU A 494 2.57 -32.66 -1.24
N LYS A 495 3.31 -33.03 -2.30
CA LYS A 495 4.78 -33.20 -2.21
C LYS A 495 5.52 -31.89 -2.00
N GLU A 496 4.96 -30.76 -2.43
CA GLU A 496 5.58 -29.44 -2.28
C GLU A 496 5.37 -28.86 -0.88
N GLU A 497 4.24 -29.18 -0.25
CA GLU A 497 3.87 -28.69 1.07
C GLU A 497 4.82 -29.21 2.16
N GLY A 498 5.19 -30.49 2.09
CA GLY A 498 6.20 -31.07 2.98
C GLY A 498 7.56 -30.36 2.91
N ALA A 499 7.97 -29.90 1.72
CA ALA A 499 9.22 -29.15 1.55
C ALA A 499 9.14 -27.73 2.15
N LEU A 500 7.98 -27.07 2.04
CA LEU A 500 7.75 -25.75 2.61
C LEU A 500 7.89 -25.76 4.14
N MET A 501 7.32 -26.78 4.79
CA MET A 501 7.38 -26.94 6.25
C MET A 501 8.80 -27.15 6.78
N THR A 502 9.69 -27.73 5.95
CA THR A 502 11.11 -27.92 6.28
C THR A 502 12.01 -26.75 5.88
N THR A 503 11.50 -25.80 5.09
CA THR A 503 12.30 -24.67 4.60
C THR A 503 12.53 -23.69 5.75
N ASP A 504 13.80 -23.36 6.02
CA ASP A 504 14.11 -22.28 6.94
C ASP A 504 13.76 -20.92 6.32
N ILE A 505 12.58 -20.42 6.66
CA ILE A 505 12.08 -19.12 6.20
C ILE A 505 12.85 -17.92 6.79
N TYR A 506 13.77 -18.15 7.74
CA TYR A 506 14.63 -17.13 8.31
C TYR A 506 15.96 -17.00 7.54
N ASP A 507 16.32 -17.98 6.71
CA ASP A 507 17.51 -17.92 5.88
C ASP A 507 17.16 -17.36 4.49
N ALA A 508 17.63 -16.13 4.23
CA ALA A 508 17.40 -15.43 2.98
C ALA A 508 17.91 -16.20 1.74
N ALA A 509 18.93 -17.05 1.89
CA ALA A 509 19.46 -17.88 0.81
C ALA A 509 18.46 -18.94 0.32
N HIS A 510 17.55 -19.36 1.20
CA HIS A 510 16.52 -20.36 0.91
C HIS A 510 15.20 -19.74 0.43
N LEU A 511 15.06 -18.41 0.54
CA LEU A 511 13.85 -17.72 0.12
C LEU A 511 13.79 -17.66 -1.42
N PRO A 512 12.72 -18.15 -2.04
CA PRO A 512 12.50 -17.96 -3.47
C PRO A 512 12.37 -16.47 -3.73
N THR A 513 13.25 -15.93 -4.55
CA THR A 513 13.16 -14.53 -4.97
C THR A 513 12.03 -14.40 -5.96
N LEU A 514 11.03 -13.56 -5.68
CA LEU A 514 10.08 -13.09 -6.69
C LEU A 514 10.86 -12.34 -7.77
N ARG A 515 11.31 -13.07 -8.80
CA ARG A 515 11.91 -12.52 -10.02
C ARG A 515 10.82 -11.88 -10.86
N VAL A 516 10.14 -10.87 -10.34
CA VAL A 516 9.22 -10.11 -11.18
C VAL A 516 10.05 -9.27 -12.15
N TYR A 517 11.16 -8.67 -11.70
CA TYR A 517 12.13 -7.97 -12.56
C TYR A 517 13.48 -7.88 -11.82
N LEU A 518 14.44 -8.78 -12.06
CA LEU A 518 15.75 -8.73 -11.38
C LEU A 518 16.94 -8.91 -12.34
N SER A 519 16.69 -9.16 -13.63
CA SER A 519 17.74 -8.95 -14.62
C SER A 519 17.76 -7.46 -14.97
N PRO A 520 18.91 -6.78 -14.95
CA PRO A 520 19.06 -5.46 -15.56
C PRO A 520 18.54 -5.41 -17.01
N GLY A 521 18.48 -6.57 -17.69
CA GLY A 521 17.88 -6.73 -19.02
C GLY A 521 16.35 -6.68 -19.06
N ASP A 522 15.66 -6.90 -17.94
CA ASP A 522 14.20 -6.99 -17.81
C ASP A 522 13.55 -5.66 -17.37
N TYR A 523 14.35 -4.62 -17.21
CA TYR A 523 13.87 -3.26 -17.03
C TYR A 523 14.06 -2.52 -18.35
N PRO A 524 13.14 -2.61 -19.34
CA PRO A 524 13.28 -1.88 -20.59
C PRO A 524 13.62 -0.42 -20.34
N TRP A 525 13.05 0.23 -19.32
CA TRP A 525 13.34 1.62 -18.96
C TRP A 525 14.71 1.83 -18.30
N LEU A 526 15.23 0.90 -17.48
CA LEU A 526 16.55 1.04 -16.84
C LEU A 526 17.66 0.57 -17.78
N LYS A 527 17.42 -0.48 -18.57
CA LYS A 527 18.27 -0.89 -19.69
C LYS A 527 18.30 0.22 -20.73
N GLN A 528 17.17 0.82 -21.08
CA GLN A 528 17.10 1.97 -21.96
C GLN A 528 17.71 3.20 -21.29
N ARG A 529 17.58 3.46 -19.98
CA ARG A 529 18.30 4.57 -19.32
C ARG A 529 19.79 4.34 -19.17
N VAL A 530 20.23 3.12 -18.89
CA VAL A 530 21.64 2.72 -18.81
C VAL A 530 22.22 2.72 -20.22
N LEU A 531 21.48 2.28 -21.23
CA LEU A 531 21.80 2.43 -22.66
C LEU A 531 21.62 3.86 -23.16
N GLU A 532 20.82 4.74 -22.56
CA GLU A 532 20.74 6.15 -22.92
C GLU A 532 21.90 6.90 -22.24
N LEU A 533 22.24 6.55 -21.01
CA LEU A 533 23.46 6.98 -20.33
C LEU A 533 24.72 6.40 -20.96
N GLN A 534 24.64 5.24 -21.64
CA GLN A 534 25.76 4.59 -22.35
C GLN A 534 25.74 4.83 -23.87
N CYS A 535 24.63 5.27 -24.49
CA CYS A 535 24.46 5.35 -25.95
C CYS A 535 23.65 6.56 -26.47
N VAL A 536 23.10 7.47 -25.65
CA VAL A 536 22.46 8.71 -26.16
C VAL A 536 23.44 9.87 -26.40
N GLU A 537 24.73 9.73 -26.08
CA GLU A 537 25.75 10.66 -26.61
C GLU A 537 26.96 9.85 -27.14
N VAL A 538 26.92 9.53 -28.44
CA VAL A 538 27.86 8.70 -29.25
C VAL A 538 29.34 9.19 -29.18
N PRO A 539 30.36 8.44 -29.69
CA PRO A 539 30.86 7.09 -29.39
C PRO A 539 31.98 7.13 -28.34
N CYS A 540 32.41 5.95 -27.86
CA CYS A 540 33.45 5.75 -26.82
C CYS A 540 34.72 6.62 -26.99
N VAL A 541 34.80 7.76 -26.28
CA VAL A 541 36.04 8.53 -26.10
C VAL A 541 36.28 8.77 -24.59
N LYS A 542 37.51 8.49 -24.15
CA LYS A 542 37.96 8.39 -22.75
C LYS A 542 37.46 9.54 -21.83
N GLY A 543 36.77 9.13 -20.75
CA GLY A 543 36.02 9.87 -19.72
C GLY A 543 36.54 11.15 -19.05
N LYS A 544 37.69 11.75 -19.40
CA LYS A 544 38.17 12.98 -18.74
C LYS A 544 37.55 14.28 -19.28
N HIS A 545 37.02 14.30 -20.50
CA HIS A 545 36.45 15.51 -21.11
C HIS A 545 34.93 15.68 -20.89
N PHE A 546 34.25 14.67 -20.37
CA PHE A 546 32.78 14.67 -20.23
C PHE A 546 32.28 15.46 -18.99
N MET A 547 32.96 15.34 -17.85
CA MET A 547 32.69 16.21 -16.69
C MET A 547 32.87 17.69 -17.05
N LEU A 548 33.85 18.01 -17.91
CA LEU A 548 34.08 19.36 -18.39
C LEU A 548 32.90 19.87 -19.24
N LEU A 549 32.33 19.03 -20.12
CA LEU A 549 31.19 19.42 -20.96
C LEU A 549 29.90 19.62 -20.14
N LYS A 550 29.63 18.78 -19.14
CA LYS A 550 28.48 18.95 -18.23
C LYS A 550 28.61 20.20 -17.36
N VAL A 551 29.83 20.51 -16.91
CA VAL A 551 30.13 21.78 -16.22
C VAL A 551 29.93 22.96 -17.17
N ILE A 552 30.39 22.87 -18.43
CA ILE A 552 30.19 23.91 -19.45
C ILE A 552 28.69 24.11 -19.75
N ALA A 553 27.89 23.05 -19.88
CA ALA A 553 26.46 23.16 -20.17
C ALA A 553 25.67 23.78 -19.02
N ASN A 554 25.96 23.38 -17.77
CA ASN A 554 25.35 23.99 -16.59
C ASN A 554 25.79 25.45 -16.42
N LEU A 555 27.06 25.76 -16.70
CA LEU A 555 27.56 27.15 -16.71
C LEU A 555 26.90 27.97 -17.82
N ALA A 556 26.65 27.39 -18.99
CA ALA A 556 25.95 28.05 -20.10
C ALA A 556 24.48 28.35 -19.74
N ILE A 557 23.77 27.41 -19.12
CA ILE A 557 22.39 27.63 -18.64
C ILE A 557 22.37 28.70 -17.55
N ALA A 558 23.27 28.61 -16.55
CA ALA A 558 23.39 29.62 -15.51
C ALA A 558 23.71 31.01 -16.09
N PHE A 559 24.57 31.07 -17.09
CA PHE A 559 24.92 32.30 -17.81
C PHE A 559 23.70 32.90 -18.54
N VAL A 560 22.90 32.07 -19.22
CA VAL A 560 21.65 32.55 -19.86
C VAL A 560 20.68 33.11 -18.83
N PHE A 561 20.49 32.45 -17.68
CA PHE A 561 19.65 32.97 -16.60
C PHE A 561 20.18 34.30 -16.03
N ALA A 562 21.50 34.42 -15.83
CA ALA A 562 22.12 35.66 -15.39
C ALA A 562 21.91 36.79 -16.40
N MET A 563 22.06 36.52 -17.70
CA MET A 563 21.84 37.50 -18.76
C MET A 563 20.38 37.97 -18.85
N VAL A 564 19.42 37.05 -18.68
CA VAL A 564 17.99 37.39 -18.62
C VAL A 564 17.69 38.26 -17.40
N PHE A 565 18.26 37.92 -16.24
CA PHE A 565 18.09 38.70 -15.01
C PHE A 565 18.68 40.12 -15.11
N ILE A 566 19.89 40.26 -15.65
CA ILE A 566 20.53 41.56 -15.91
C ILE A 566 19.70 42.38 -16.90
N SER A 567 19.23 41.76 -17.98
CA SER A 567 18.37 42.42 -18.97
C SER A 567 17.06 42.90 -18.35
N ALA A 568 16.45 42.11 -17.45
CA ALA A 568 15.24 42.49 -16.74
C ALA A 568 15.47 43.66 -15.77
N LEU A 569 16.59 43.65 -15.03
CA LEU A 569 17.01 44.77 -14.17
C LEU A 569 17.25 46.05 -14.98
N TYR A 570 17.93 45.95 -16.12
CA TYR A 570 18.18 47.09 -17.00
C TYR A 570 16.88 47.66 -17.57
N CYS A 571 15.98 46.80 -18.07
CA CYS A 571 14.64 47.20 -18.50
C CYS A 571 13.83 47.85 -17.37
N PHE A 572 13.97 47.36 -16.13
CA PHE A 572 13.32 47.95 -14.96
C PHE A 572 13.87 49.34 -14.63
N GLN A 573 15.19 49.53 -14.67
CA GLN A 573 15.81 50.85 -14.47
C GLN A 573 15.40 51.87 -15.53
N LEU A 574 15.36 51.47 -16.80
CA LEU A 574 14.87 52.32 -17.89
C LEU A 574 13.41 52.72 -17.71
N LYS A 575 12.58 51.82 -17.18
CA LYS A 575 11.15 52.05 -16.96
C LYS A 575 10.88 52.94 -15.73
N TYR A 576 11.76 52.95 -14.74
CA TYR A 576 11.60 53.67 -13.47
C TYR A 576 12.81 54.55 -13.12
N PRO A 577 13.15 55.55 -13.93
CA PRO A 577 14.38 56.34 -13.76
C PRO A 577 14.43 57.13 -12.44
N ASN A 578 13.28 57.54 -11.92
CA ASN A 578 13.20 58.34 -10.69
C ASN A 578 13.45 57.53 -9.41
N VAL A 579 13.35 56.19 -9.48
CA VAL A 579 13.56 55.30 -8.32
C VAL A 579 15.05 55.16 -7.97
N PHE A 580 15.94 55.41 -8.93
CA PHE A 580 17.39 55.22 -8.77
C PHE A 580 18.17 56.55 -8.78
N ALA A 581 17.49 57.69 -8.67
CA ALA A 581 18.10 59.01 -8.83
C ALA A 581 18.80 59.53 -7.56
N GLU A 582 18.51 58.98 -6.36
CA GLU A 582 18.96 59.63 -5.11
C GLU A 582 20.17 59.02 -4.41
N GLU A 583 20.66 57.81 -4.72
CA GLU A 583 21.90 57.31 -4.08
C GLU A 583 22.73 56.41 -5.01
N HIS A 584 23.88 56.95 -5.45
CA HIS A 584 25.16 56.38 -5.93
C HIS A 584 25.31 54.98 -6.56
N VAL A 585 24.25 54.22 -6.88
CA VAL A 585 24.36 52.91 -7.55
C VAL A 585 23.91 53.03 -9.00
N LYS A 586 24.62 53.85 -9.78
CA LYS A 586 24.59 53.68 -11.24
C LYS A 586 25.45 52.47 -11.55
N LEU A 587 24.85 51.38 -12.03
CA LEU A 587 25.61 50.36 -12.74
C LEU A 587 26.30 51.10 -13.89
N LYS A 588 27.63 51.24 -13.82
CA LYS A 588 28.40 51.76 -14.96
C LYS A 588 28.15 50.84 -16.14
N GLN A 589 27.96 51.47 -17.29
CA GLN A 589 27.46 50.88 -18.52
C GLN A 589 28.49 50.00 -19.26
N ASP A 590 29.52 49.51 -18.56
CA ASP A 590 30.63 48.73 -19.11
C ASP A 590 30.34 47.22 -19.07
#